data_AF-A0A2H9P530-F1
#
_entry.id   AF-A0A2H9P530-F1
#
_cell.length_a   1.000
_cell.length_b   1.000
_cell.length_c   1.000
_cell.angle_alpha   90.00
_cell.angle_beta   90.00
_cell.angle_gamma   90.00
#
_symmetry.space_group_name_H-M   'P 1'
#
loop_
_entity.id
_entity.type
_entity.pdbx_description
1 polymer ?
#
loop_
_entity_poly.entity_id
_entity_poly.type
_entity_poly.pdbx_seq_one_letter_code
_entity_poly.pdbx_strand_id
1 'polypeptide(L)'
;MPNNVFAQVTDTDGDGIPDSSDSCPTQAETFNGVEDTDGCPDVVAPKDTDNDGIDDKIDSCPTQAETFNGVEDSDGCPDVATLQDSDKDGIINSADVCPRSP
;
A
#
# COMPACT_ATOMS: atom_id res chain seq x y z
N MET A 1 -39.11 -13.98 -41.74
CA MET A 1 -37.81 -14.24 -41.10
C MET A 1 -36.81 -13.26 -41.69
N PRO A 2 -36.06 -12.47 -40.90
CA PRO A 2 -35.38 -12.90 -39.68
C PRO A 2 -35.82 -12.16 -38.41
N ASN A 3 -35.78 -12.90 -37.31
CA ASN A 3 -35.99 -12.43 -35.95
C ASN A 3 -34.63 -11.97 -35.42
N ASN A 4 -34.36 -10.67 -35.50
CA ASN A 4 -33.12 -10.10 -35.01
C ASN A 4 -33.25 -9.82 -33.51
N VAL A 5 -33.16 -10.89 -32.71
CA VAL A 5 -33.05 -10.80 -31.26
C VAL A 5 -31.59 -10.51 -30.94
N PHE A 6 -31.17 -9.26 -31.13
CA PHE A 6 -30.10 -8.73 -30.31
C PHE A 6 -30.69 -8.63 -28.91
N ALA A 7 -30.57 -9.70 -28.13
CA ALA A 7 -30.68 -9.59 -26.69
C ALA A 7 -29.55 -8.64 -26.30
N GLN A 8 -29.89 -7.36 -26.16
CA GLN A 8 -29.00 -6.38 -25.59
C GLN A 8 -28.75 -6.88 -24.17
N VAL A 9 -27.58 -7.47 -23.98
CA VAL A 9 -27.19 -8.01 -22.70
C VAL A 9 -27.02 -6.80 -21.78
N THR A 10 -27.78 -6.78 -20.69
CA THR A 10 -27.69 -5.71 -19.70
C THR A 10 -26.36 -5.85 -18.98
N ASP A 11 -25.66 -4.72 -18.89
CA ASP A 11 -24.39 -4.53 -18.21
C ASP A 11 -24.55 -3.16 -17.54
N THR A 12 -24.83 -3.18 -16.25
CA THR A 12 -25.33 -2.04 -15.49
C THR A 12 -24.21 -1.08 -15.08
N ASP A 13 -23.00 -1.58 -14.85
CA ASP A 13 -21.83 -0.76 -14.50
C ASP A 13 -20.83 -0.57 -15.64
N GLY A 14 -20.98 -1.31 -16.74
CA GLY A 14 -20.28 -1.09 -18.00
C GLY A 14 -18.88 -1.68 -18.02
N ASP A 15 -18.59 -2.69 -17.22
CA ASP A 15 -17.28 -3.36 -17.20
C ASP A 15 -17.08 -4.39 -18.33
N GLY A 16 -18.15 -4.69 -19.09
CA GLY A 16 -18.14 -5.64 -20.18
C GLY A 16 -18.55 -7.07 -19.79
N ILE A 17 -18.89 -7.30 -18.52
CA ILE A 17 -19.45 -8.53 -17.98
C ILE A 17 -20.98 -8.35 -17.88
N PRO A 18 -21.77 -9.25 -18.49
CA PRO A 18 -23.22 -9.22 -18.36
C PRO A 18 -23.71 -9.30 -16.92
N ASP A 19 -24.75 -8.54 -16.53
CA ASP A 19 -25.42 -8.62 -15.22
C ASP A 19 -25.81 -10.06 -14.82
N SER A 20 -26.03 -10.94 -15.81
CA SER A 20 -26.38 -12.36 -15.61
C SER A 20 -25.20 -13.26 -15.21
N SER A 21 -23.98 -12.80 -15.44
CA SER A 21 -22.70 -13.48 -15.17
C SER A 21 -21.81 -12.67 -14.24
N ASP A 22 -22.26 -11.47 -13.86
CA ASP A 22 -21.61 -10.53 -12.96
C ASP A 22 -22.09 -10.77 -11.52
N SER A 23 -21.14 -10.97 -10.61
CA SER A 23 -21.38 -11.17 -9.18
C SER A 23 -21.63 -9.85 -8.44
N CYS A 24 -21.18 -8.74 -9.02
CA CYS A 24 -21.38 -7.37 -8.53
C CYS A 24 -21.98 -6.43 -9.62
N PRO A 25 -23.25 -6.61 -10.07
CA PRO A 25 -23.88 -5.88 -11.20
C PRO A 25 -24.04 -4.35 -11.09
N THR A 26 -23.42 -3.72 -10.12
CA THR A 26 -23.48 -2.26 -9.91
C THR A 26 -22.11 -1.68 -9.59
N GLN A 27 -21.07 -2.52 -9.63
CA GLN A 27 -19.70 -2.18 -9.29
C GLN A 27 -18.79 -2.80 -10.35
N ALA A 28 -18.32 -1.94 -11.25
CA ALA A 28 -17.46 -2.38 -12.33
C ALA A 28 -16.23 -3.15 -11.83
N GLU A 29 -15.95 -4.27 -12.48
CA GLU A 29 -14.74 -5.06 -12.37
C GLU A 29 -13.47 -4.19 -12.44
N THR A 30 -12.46 -4.56 -11.64
CA THR A 30 -11.14 -3.95 -11.67
C THR A 30 -10.16 -4.93 -12.28
N PHE A 31 -9.95 -4.83 -13.60
CA PHE A 31 -9.01 -5.66 -14.37
C PHE A 31 -7.55 -5.49 -13.90
N ASN A 32 -7.17 -6.24 -12.87
CA ASN A 32 -5.89 -6.15 -12.17
C ASN A 32 -5.16 -7.51 -12.12
N GLY A 33 -5.74 -8.56 -12.69
CA GLY A 33 -5.18 -9.92 -12.73
C GLY A 33 -5.64 -10.82 -11.59
N VAL A 34 -6.54 -10.36 -10.72
CA VAL A 34 -7.21 -11.13 -9.66
C VAL A 34 -8.68 -11.18 -10.02
N GLU A 35 -9.23 -12.40 -10.04
CA GLU A 35 -10.63 -12.75 -10.34
C GLU A 35 -11.39 -11.95 -11.42
N ASP A 36 -10.69 -11.30 -12.38
CA ASP A 36 -11.13 -10.45 -13.50
C ASP A 36 -12.33 -10.93 -14.38
N THR A 37 -12.90 -12.09 -14.08
CA THR A 37 -14.04 -12.69 -14.77
C THR A 37 -15.30 -12.80 -13.90
N ASP A 38 -15.24 -12.46 -12.62
CA ASP A 38 -16.35 -12.61 -11.69
C ASP A 38 -17.27 -11.38 -11.62
N GLY A 39 -16.81 -10.23 -12.14
CA GLY A 39 -17.57 -8.98 -12.23
C GLY A 39 -17.44 -8.11 -10.99
N CYS A 40 -16.55 -8.43 -10.05
CA CYS A 40 -16.42 -7.73 -8.80
C CYS A 40 -15.08 -6.99 -8.71
N PRO A 41 -15.06 -5.76 -8.16
CA PRO A 41 -13.82 -5.01 -8.03
C PRO A 41 -12.88 -5.67 -7.01
N ASP A 42 -11.81 -6.26 -7.51
CA ASP A 42 -10.74 -6.80 -6.69
C ASP A 42 -9.69 -5.76 -6.30
N VAL A 43 -9.02 -6.03 -5.17
CA VAL A 43 -7.90 -5.23 -4.67
C VAL A 43 -6.64 -6.08 -4.61
N VAL A 44 -5.64 -5.73 -5.42
CA VAL A 44 -4.28 -6.25 -5.27
C VAL A 44 -3.57 -5.41 -4.21
N ALA A 45 -3.32 -6.02 -3.05
CA ALA A 45 -2.43 -5.40 -2.06
C ALA A 45 -1.04 -5.18 -2.68
N PRO A 46 -0.40 -4.02 -2.47
CA PRO A 46 1.00 -3.84 -2.80
C PRO A 46 1.86 -4.92 -2.15
N LYS A 47 2.98 -5.25 -2.78
CA LYS A 47 3.86 -6.31 -2.25
C LYS A 47 4.72 -5.68 -1.17
N ASP A 48 4.62 -6.21 0.04
CA ASP A 48 5.42 -5.79 1.19
C ASP A 48 6.04 -7.08 1.78
N THR A 49 7.34 -7.24 1.57
CA THR A 49 8.05 -8.51 1.81
C THR A 49 8.38 -8.72 3.29
N ASP A 50 8.69 -7.67 4.03
CA ASP A 50 9.04 -7.74 5.46
C ASP A 50 7.91 -7.29 6.40
N ASN A 51 6.80 -6.79 5.84
CA ASN A 51 5.57 -6.44 6.52
C ASN A 51 5.70 -5.26 7.48
N ASP A 52 6.49 -4.25 7.10
CA ASP A 52 6.60 -3.00 7.84
C ASP A 52 5.54 -1.94 7.46
N GLY A 53 4.78 -2.20 6.38
CA GLY A 53 3.74 -1.31 5.88
C GLY A 53 4.17 -0.41 4.73
N ILE A 54 5.38 -0.57 4.20
CA ILE A 54 5.93 0.15 3.05
C ILE A 54 5.97 -0.82 1.85
N ASP A 55 5.46 -0.37 0.69
CA ASP A 55 5.48 -1.20 -0.54
C ASP A 55 6.92 -1.40 -1.01
N ASP A 56 7.29 -2.64 -1.38
CA ASP A 56 8.62 -3.05 -1.88
C ASP A 56 9.16 -2.11 -2.98
N LYS A 57 8.26 -1.43 -3.71
CA LYS A 57 8.62 -0.49 -4.78
C LYS A 57 9.20 0.83 -4.29
N ILE A 58 8.86 1.24 -3.07
CA ILE A 58 9.30 2.49 -2.44
C ILE A 58 10.15 2.24 -1.18
N ASP A 59 10.19 1.00 -0.72
CA ASP A 59 11.07 0.53 0.34
C ASP A 59 12.53 0.42 -0.15
N SER A 60 13.45 1.08 0.56
CA SER A 60 14.88 1.02 0.29
C SER A 60 15.54 -0.27 0.82
N CYS A 61 14.91 -0.94 1.78
CA CYS A 61 15.30 -2.21 2.37
C CYS A 61 14.17 -3.27 2.34
N PRO A 62 13.72 -3.79 1.17
CA PRO A 62 12.56 -4.71 0.98
C PRO A 62 12.62 -6.09 1.65
N THR A 63 13.51 -6.30 2.60
CA THR A 63 13.69 -7.58 3.32
C THR A 63 14.00 -7.35 4.80
N GLN A 64 14.03 -6.09 5.23
CA GLN A 64 14.36 -5.66 6.58
C GLN A 64 13.37 -4.59 7.00
N ALA A 65 12.43 -5.00 7.86
CA ALA A 65 11.38 -4.11 8.34
C ALA A 65 11.93 -2.84 8.98
N GLU A 66 11.32 -1.71 8.63
CA GLU A 66 11.49 -0.40 9.25
C GLU A 66 11.36 -0.44 10.78
N THR A 67 12.17 0.37 11.45
CA THR A 67 12.07 0.63 12.89
C THR A 67 11.51 2.02 13.12
N PHE A 68 10.19 2.13 13.24
CA PHE A 68 9.47 3.38 13.54
C PHE A 68 9.92 4.01 14.87
N ASN A 69 10.96 4.84 14.82
CA ASN A 69 11.62 5.44 15.97
C ASN A 69 11.73 6.97 15.88
N GLY A 70 11.24 7.58 14.79
CA GLY A 70 11.26 9.00 14.53
C GLY A 70 12.49 9.49 13.77
N VAL A 71 13.36 8.58 13.32
CA VAL A 71 14.45 8.81 12.38
C VAL A 71 14.09 8.07 11.11
N GLU A 72 14.23 8.73 9.96
CA GLU A 72 14.05 8.21 8.59
C GLU A 72 12.89 7.22 8.31
N ASP A 73 11.85 7.16 9.17
CA ASP A 73 10.68 6.23 9.21
C ASP A 73 9.87 6.04 7.89
N SER A 74 10.24 6.74 6.81
CA SER A 74 9.63 6.66 5.49
C SER A 74 10.51 6.02 4.43
N ASP A 75 11.76 5.67 4.74
CA ASP A 75 12.70 5.08 3.77
C ASP A 75 12.64 3.55 3.69
N GLY A 76 12.02 2.90 4.69
CA GLY A 76 11.82 1.45 4.75
C GLY A 76 13.01 0.70 5.33
N CYS A 77 14.01 1.40 5.87
CA CYS A 77 15.23 0.80 6.38
C CYS A 77 15.33 0.95 7.90
N PRO A 78 15.63 -0.13 8.64
CA PRO A 78 15.78 -0.04 10.08
C PRO A 78 16.95 0.86 10.45
N ASP A 79 16.64 1.94 11.16
CA ASP A 79 17.64 2.83 11.73
C ASP A 79 17.63 2.84 13.26
N VAL A 80 18.52 3.65 13.83
CA VAL A 80 18.66 3.79 15.27
C VAL A 80 18.49 5.25 15.67
N ALA A 81 17.49 5.50 16.51
CA ALA A 81 17.39 6.74 17.27
C ALA A 81 18.61 6.89 18.19
N THR A 82 19.71 7.44 17.69
CA THR A 82 20.82 7.85 18.54
C THR A 82 20.26 8.89 19.49
N LEU A 83 20.34 8.63 20.79
CA LEU A 83 19.98 9.61 21.80
C LEU A 83 20.75 10.90 21.49
N GLN A 84 19.99 11.94 21.14
CA GLN A 84 20.54 13.15 20.57
C GLN A 84 21.48 13.79 21.60
N ASP A 85 22.77 13.87 21.29
CA ASP A 85 23.83 14.45 22.12
C ASP A 85 24.63 15.41 21.22
N SER A 86 24.32 16.70 21.33
CA SER A 86 24.77 17.68 20.34
C SER A 86 26.23 18.10 20.53
N ASP A 87 26.75 18.08 21.75
CA ASP A 87 28.13 18.42 22.07
C ASP A 87 29.01 17.19 22.36
N LYS A 88 28.39 16.01 22.42
CA LYS A 88 29.04 14.70 22.50
C LYS A 88 29.75 14.49 23.83
N ASP A 89 29.20 15.03 24.90
CA ASP A 89 29.73 14.91 26.26
C ASP A 89 29.28 13.61 26.98
N GLY A 90 28.35 12.87 26.37
CA GLY A 90 27.79 11.63 26.90
C GLY A 90 26.48 11.81 27.68
N ILE A 91 25.94 13.03 27.76
CA ILE A 91 24.62 13.37 28.29
C ILE A 91 23.69 13.70 27.13
N ILE A 92 22.53 13.07 27.11
CA ILE A 92 21.55 13.31 26.04
C ILE A 92 20.97 14.71 26.18
N ASN A 93 20.68 15.41 25.08
CA ASN A 93 20.17 16.79 25.05
C ASN A 93 18.99 17.04 26.02
N SER A 94 18.14 16.03 26.24
CA SER A 94 16.97 16.12 27.14
C SER A 94 17.33 15.99 28.63
N ALA A 95 18.50 15.46 28.95
CA ALA A 95 19.08 15.34 30.29
C ALA A 95 20.27 16.30 30.50
N ASP A 96 20.69 17.04 29.46
CA ASP A 96 21.80 17.96 29.51
C ASP A 96 21.34 19.39 29.83
N VAL A 97 21.99 19.98 30.84
CA VAL A 97 21.77 21.37 31.24
C VAL A 97 22.39 22.33 30.24
N CYS A 98 23.43 21.89 29.54
CA CYS A 98 24.20 22.66 28.58
C CYS A 98 24.30 21.97 27.21
N PRO A 99 23.20 21.71 26.46
CA PRO A 99 23.16 20.87 25.24
C PRO A 99 23.99 21.29 24.02
N ARG A 100 24.94 22.21 24.17
CA ARG A 100 25.82 22.72 23.11
C ARG A 100 27.24 22.98 23.64
N SER A 101 27.56 22.51 24.84
CA SER A 101 28.84 22.69 25.50
C SER A 101 29.18 21.45 26.34
N PRO A 102 30.30 20.76 26.05
CA PRO A 102 30.74 19.61 26.83
C PRO A 102 31.14 19.95 28.27
#